data_AF-A0A2I1BYX6-F1
#
_entry.id   AF-A0A2I1BYX6-F1
#
_cell.length_a   1.000
_cell.length_b   1.000
_cell.length_c   1.000
_cell.angle_alpha   90.00
_cell.angle_beta   90.00
_cell.angle_gamma   90.00
#
_symmetry.space_group_name_H-M   'P 1'
#
loop_
_entity.id
_entity.type
_entity.pdbx_description
1 polymer ?
#
loop_
_entity_poly.entity_id
_entity_poly.type
_entity_poly.pdbx_seq_one_letter_code
_entity_poly.pdbx_strand_id
1 'polypeptide(L)'
;MDTTRLKKPQVSRACDPCRRRKVRCNGQHRCQQCEHLDLLCTYSDNQRARSRKNALRRGTVISEYKIPFARELKSEHISTSVLVPPSSLPDLKSVTLSTSYLHSLIPKYMAYVYPFNPIMTDEEICQSIGKMATDRDHAAFVYAFTGVTIDLTQSNAATSHVSEQINELAGRAIQLRTPLLPGFRPSILRAVTSVYIQMCYMSLGQYDLGFFYLREAISMVHLLRIEDKAVMASLDLTERSRRQRLYWLCFIHERFMSIFHFSPATLSPYAQFPEDDPSLDPSISQGWIQVIKTFLLLEPTFISLWTGDRSQVTVAWVEQKHRELDDELWELEVSMLSDLQQADLVVTRQWMRTLLWQMAMSNCLLSSHASCPSLSLEMPLRLSCQLRQFLTKISQNTIQIHGSSILSKLLEIINTIADVVLHGPQVTLEETTSRIDDILFLKDVIFSFRNLQQVSKKILIEKLHLIRERFAHIERFNQRPDSRERLETVTDLSYIGSPYFDDDESTAIKNTVVHGKTLAQIIEQELQTRLERRNKKRVDNGDFRVCAAHDLAPILATTLGTNLKQLDKDKRFLLLINSRGLDLGDNKWEGLAAKSFAPKNKRKR
;
A
#
# COMPACT_ATOMS: atom_id res chain seq x y z
N MET A 1 36.03 52.99 -34.10
CA MET A 1 36.21 51.75 -34.90
C MET A 1 37.11 50.87 -34.04
N ASP A 2 36.68 49.76 -33.44
CA ASP A 2 35.88 48.66 -33.97
C ASP A 2 34.98 48.04 -32.88
N THR A 3 33.73 47.76 -33.21
CA THR A 3 32.77 47.05 -32.35
C THR A 3 32.61 45.61 -32.81
N THR A 4 33.40 44.70 -32.24
CA THR A 4 33.22 43.26 -32.42
C THR A 4 31.93 42.79 -31.74
N ARG A 5 30.88 42.54 -32.54
CA ARG A 5 29.63 41.88 -32.10
C ARG A 5 29.94 40.44 -31.66
N LEU A 6 29.94 40.21 -30.35
CA LEU A 6 29.89 38.87 -29.77
C LEU A 6 28.57 38.17 -30.17
N LYS A 7 28.65 37.06 -30.89
CA LYS A 7 27.51 36.19 -31.23
C LYS A 7 26.89 35.64 -29.94
N LYS A 8 25.60 35.90 -29.73
CA LYS A 8 24.83 35.34 -28.59
C LYS A 8 24.65 33.83 -28.77
N PRO A 9 24.76 33.03 -27.69
CA PRO A 9 24.52 31.59 -27.74
C PRO A 9 23.06 31.32 -28.13
N GLN A 10 22.86 30.50 -29.16
CA GLN A 10 21.54 30.12 -29.64
C GLN A 10 20.95 29.09 -28.68
N VAL A 11 19.88 29.46 -27.99
CA VAL A 11 19.19 28.61 -27.02
C VAL A 11 18.39 27.54 -27.77
N SER A 12 18.75 26.27 -27.60
CA SER A 12 18.12 25.14 -28.33
C SER A 12 16.68 24.84 -27.86
N ARG A 13 16.29 25.32 -26.67
CA ARG A 13 14.97 25.04 -26.09
C ARG A 13 14.54 26.09 -25.07
N ALA A 14 13.29 26.56 -25.20
CA ALA A 14 12.64 27.38 -24.18
C ALA A 14 12.02 26.53 -23.06
N CYS A 15 12.04 27.02 -21.82
CA CYS A 15 11.35 26.39 -20.68
C CYS A 15 9.83 26.34 -20.88
N ASP A 16 9.13 25.47 -20.14
CA ASP A 16 7.69 25.24 -20.29
C ASP A 16 6.84 26.51 -20.10
N PRO A 17 7.11 27.37 -19.09
CA PRO A 17 6.35 28.60 -18.91
C PRO A 17 6.58 29.60 -20.05
N CYS A 18 7.83 29.83 -20.47
CA CYS A 18 8.13 30.72 -21.59
C CYS A 18 7.55 30.21 -22.91
N ARG A 19 7.57 28.89 -23.12
CA ARG A 19 6.98 28.22 -24.28
C ARG A 19 5.45 28.34 -24.30
N ARG A 20 4.76 28.07 -23.19
CA ARG A 20 3.30 28.25 -23.05
C ARG A 20 2.87 29.69 -23.30
N ARG A 21 3.67 30.64 -22.81
CA ARG A 21 3.42 32.09 -22.95
C ARG A 21 3.96 32.69 -24.25
N LYS A 22 4.64 31.89 -25.09
CA LYS A 22 5.25 32.31 -26.37
C LYS A 22 6.19 33.53 -26.25
N VAL A 23 6.96 33.61 -25.16
CA VAL A 23 7.96 34.67 -24.91
C VAL A 23 9.38 34.13 -25.05
N ARG A 24 10.36 35.01 -25.34
CA ARG A 24 11.77 34.62 -25.47
C ARG A 24 12.32 34.09 -24.14
N CYS A 25 12.94 32.91 -24.19
CA CYS A 25 13.62 32.27 -23.08
C CYS A 25 15.13 32.35 -23.28
N ASN A 26 15.89 32.63 -22.23
CA ASN A 26 17.36 32.67 -22.27
C ASN A 26 18.03 31.32 -21.96
N GLY A 27 17.26 30.25 -21.72
CA GLY A 27 17.77 28.87 -21.61
C GLY A 27 18.48 28.52 -20.30
N GLN A 28 18.52 29.43 -19.32
CA GLN A 28 19.16 29.18 -18.02
C GLN A 28 18.29 28.29 -17.10
N HIS A 29 18.90 27.68 -16.07
CA HIS A 29 18.23 26.82 -15.07
C HIS A 29 17.04 27.52 -14.39
N ARG A 30 17.18 28.82 -14.05
CA ARG A 30 16.05 29.75 -13.91
C ARG A 30 16.19 30.81 -14.99
N CYS A 31 15.28 30.85 -15.95
CA CYS A 31 15.31 31.85 -17.00
C CYS A 31 14.86 33.22 -16.46
N GLN A 32 15.42 34.32 -17.00
CA GLN A 32 15.12 35.69 -16.52
C GLN A 32 13.62 36.02 -16.56
N GLN A 33 12.89 35.50 -17.56
CA GLN A 33 11.46 35.73 -17.69
C GLN A 33 10.63 34.97 -16.64
N CYS A 34 11.10 33.80 -16.21
CA CYS A 34 10.49 33.05 -15.11
C CYS A 34 10.89 33.65 -13.76
N GLU A 35 12.12 34.13 -13.61
CA GLU A 35 12.59 34.77 -12.38
C GLU A 35 11.88 36.10 -12.11
N HIS A 36 11.74 36.95 -13.14
CA HIS A 36 11.05 38.24 -12.99
C HIS A 36 9.56 38.09 -12.64
N LEU A 37 8.94 36.98 -13.04
CA LEU A 37 7.52 36.70 -12.82
C LEU A 37 7.27 35.64 -11.76
N ASP A 38 8.34 35.26 -11.05
CA ASP A 38 8.40 34.24 -10.01
C ASP A 38 7.68 32.92 -10.37
N LEU A 39 7.84 32.50 -11.63
CA LEU A 39 7.34 31.24 -12.15
C LEU A 39 8.39 30.14 -11.96
N LEU A 40 7.93 28.94 -11.64
CA LEU A 40 8.78 27.75 -11.61
C LEU A 40 9.31 27.47 -13.03
N CYS A 41 10.63 27.57 -13.22
CA CYS A 41 11.26 27.37 -14.53
C CYS A 41 11.54 25.87 -14.73
N THR A 42 10.71 25.20 -15.52
CA THR A 42 10.83 23.76 -15.80
C THR A 42 11.11 23.51 -17.29
N TYR A 43 11.83 22.43 -17.59
CA TYR A 43 12.07 21.96 -18.95
C TYR A 43 11.57 20.51 -19.06
N SER A 44 10.29 20.32 -19.35
CA SER A 44 9.67 18.98 -19.45
C SER A 44 9.90 18.38 -20.83
N ASP A 45 10.49 17.17 -20.90
CA ASP A 45 10.63 16.38 -22.13
C ASP A 45 9.28 15.90 -22.65
N ASN A 46 8.73 16.67 -23.60
CA ASN A 46 7.53 16.28 -24.32
C ASN A 46 7.90 15.20 -25.35
N GLN A 47 7.88 13.93 -24.96
CA GLN A 47 7.47 12.91 -25.91
C GLN A 47 6.02 13.22 -26.31
N ARG A 48 5.81 13.37 -27.61
CA ARG A 48 4.61 13.95 -28.22
C ARG A 48 3.34 13.24 -27.75
N ALA A 49 2.39 14.03 -27.23
CA ALA A 49 0.99 13.66 -27.17
C ALA A 49 0.47 13.32 -28.58
N ARG A 50 0.21 12.03 -28.82
CA ARG A 50 -0.68 11.55 -29.87
C ARG A 50 -1.66 10.56 -29.24
N SER A 51 -2.93 10.91 -29.35
CA SER A 51 -4.13 10.07 -29.28
C SER A 51 -4.55 9.50 -27.93
N ARG A 52 -5.79 9.84 -27.56
CA ARG A 52 -6.60 9.22 -26.52
C ARG A 52 -6.75 7.72 -26.83
N LYS A 53 -5.96 6.86 -26.18
CA LYS A 53 -6.18 5.40 -26.17
C LYS A 53 -5.47 4.62 -25.03
N ASN A 54 -4.76 5.28 -24.12
CA ASN A 54 -3.88 4.61 -23.14
C ASN A 54 -4.26 4.86 -21.66
N ALA A 55 -5.54 4.77 -21.31
CA ALA A 55 -5.93 4.53 -19.90
C ALA A 55 -5.85 3.03 -19.53
N LEU A 56 -5.75 2.15 -20.53
CA LEU A 56 -5.46 0.74 -20.37
C LEU A 56 -3.94 0.57 -20.40
N ARG A 57 -3.32 0.30 -19.23
CA ARG A 57 -2.06 -0.45 -19.04
C ARG A 57 -1.52 -0.31 -17.60
N ARG A 58 -2.28 -0.77 -16.60
CA ARG A 58 -1.68 -1.19 -15.31
C ARG A 58 -1.04 -2.59 -15.42
N GLY A 59 -1.41 -3.39 -16.43
CA GLY A 59 -0.90 -4.76 -16.64
C GLY A 59 0.43 -4.90 -17.39
N THR A 60 0.99 -3.86 -18.03
CA THR A 60 2.26 -3.99 -18.79
C THR A 60 3.52 -3.66 -18.01
N VAL A 61 3.42 -3.00 -16.85
CA VAL A 61 4.61 -2.70 -16.03
C VAL A 61 5.19 -3.99 -15.41
N ILE A 62 4.39 -5.06 -15.33
CA ILE A 62 4.84 -6.39 -14.90
C ILE A 62 5.37 -7.23 -16.09
N SER A 63 4.86 -7.03 -17.32
CA SER A 63 5.32 -7.78 -18.49
C SER A 63 6.67 -7.31 -19.03
N GLU A 64 7.03 -6.03 -18.81
CA GLU A 64 8.29 -5.45 -19.31
C GLU A 64 9.53 -5.85 -18.48
N TYR A 65 9.37 -6.58 -17.38
CA TYR A 65 10.49 -7.17 -16.63
C TYR A 65 10.64 -8.70 -16.81
N LYS A 66 9.84 -9.31 -17.70
CA LYS A 66 10.05 -10.71 -18.14
C LYS A 66 11.11 -10.77 -19.25
N ILE A 67 12.40 -10.80 -18.84
CA ILE A 67 13.57 -11.44 -19.51
C ILE A 67 14.14 -10.68 -20.75
N PRO A 68 15.46 -10.40 -20.85
CA PRO A 68 16.47 -11.46 -20.96
C PRO A 68 17.81 -11.30 -20.21
N PHE A 69 18.09 -12.29 -19.34
CA PHE A 69 19.45 -12.79 -19.10
C PHE A 69 19.77 -13.83 -20.19
N ALA A 70 19.90 -13.36 -21.42
CA ALA A 70 20.35 -14.16 -22.56
C ALA A 70 21.31 -13.32 -23.39
N ARG A 71 22.52 -13.11 -22.85
CA ARG A 71 23.68 -12.68 -23.62
C ARG A 71 24.97 -12.82 -22.81
N GLU A 72 25.52 -14.02 -22.80
CA GLU A 72 26.98 -14.26 -22.85
C GLU A 72 27.24 -15.77 -22.99
N LEU A 73 27.10 -16.29 -24.22
CA LEU A 73 27.81 -17.48 -24.64
C LEU A 73 28.31 -17.22 -26.06
N LYS A 74 29.63 -17.09 -26.18
CA LYS A 74 30.33 -17.00 -27.46
C LYS A 74 30.13 -18.30 -28.22
N SER A 75 29.87 -18.12 -29.50
CA SER A 75 29.81 -19.12 -30.57
C SER A 75 31.02 -20.05 -30.57
N GLU A 76 30.80 -21.36 -30.45
CA GLU A 76 31.60 -22.39 -31.12
C GLU A 76 30.70 -23.54 -31.63
N HIS A 77 30.74 -23.69 -32.96
CA HIS A 77 30.50 -24.86 -33.80
C HIS A 77 29.45 -25.93 -33.41
N ILE A 78 28.39 -25.96 -34.23
CA ILE A 78 27.49 -27.10 -34.42
C ILE A 78 28.27 -28.25 -35.08
N SER A 79 28.25 -29.42 -34.45
CA SER A 79 28.47 -30.71 -35.10
C SER A 79 27.46 -31.72 -34.57
N THR A 80 26.90 -32.46 -35.52
CA THR A 80 25.78 -33.39 -35.45
C THR A 80 26.09 -34.67 -34.67
N SER A 81 25.02 -35.31 -34.16
CA SER A 81 24.86 -36.74 -33.87
C SER A 81 24.87 -37.16 -32.38
N VAL A 82 23.72 -37.64 -31.89
CA VAL A 82 23.39 -39.04 -31.51
C VAL A 82 22.20 -39.01 -30.53
N LEU A 83 21.15 -39.76 -30.87
CA LEU A 83 20.00 -40.06 -30.00
C LEU A 83 20.46 -40.85 -28.76
N VAL A 84 20.19 -40.34 -27.56
CA VAL A 84 20.36 -41.06 -26.28
C VAL A 84 18.98 -41.26 -25.63
N PRO A 85 18.66 -42.44 -25.05
CA PRO A 85 17.37 -42.71 -24.42
C PRO A 85 17.21 -41.92 -23.11
N PRO A 86 16.00 -41.79 -22.54
CA PRO A 86 15.79 -41.08 -21.29
C PRO A 86 16.31 -41.91 -20.12
N SER A 87 17.60 -41.76 -19.79
CA SER A 87 18.18 -42.26 -18.55
C SER A 87 17.93 -41.27 -17.42
N SER A 88 17.13 -41.72 -16.45
CA SER A 88 17.12 -41.34 -15.02
C SER A 88 17.29 -39.85 -14.69
N LEU A 89 16.17 -39.21 -14.33
CA LEU A 89 16.13 -37.94 -13.62
C LEU A 89 17.11 -37.92 -12.43
N PRO A 90 17.80 -36.80 -12.16
CA PRO A 90 18.69 -36.69 -11.01
C PRO A 90 17.90 -36.92 -9.72
N ASP A 91 18.45 -37.75 -8.85
CA ASP A 91 17.93 -38.06 -7.52
C ASP A 91 17.92 -36.78 -6.67
N LEU A 92 16.78 -36.09 -6.72
CA LEU A 92 16.52 -34.85 -6.01
C LEU A 92 16.36 -35.20 -4.52
N LYS A 93 17.40 -34.90 -3.72
CA LYS A 93 17.49 -35.09 -2.26
C LYS A 93 16.10 -35.12 -1.64
N SER A 94 15.62 -36.32 -1.34
CA SER A 94 14.29 -36.52 -0.80
C SER A 94 14.19 -35.77 0.53
N VAL A 95 13.31 -34.78 0.61
CA VAL A 95 12.73 -34.36 1.88
C VAL A 95 12.01 -35.58 2.44
N THR A 96 12.72 -36.47 3.15
CA THR A 96 12.11 -37.59 3.86
C THR A 96 11.34 -37.00 5.03
N LEU A 97 10.07 -36.70 4.79
CA LEU A 97 9.13 -36.27 5.83
C LEU A 97 8.87 -37.47 6.74
N SER A 98 9.47 -37.49 7.92
CA SER A 98 9.17 -38.51 8.91
C SER A 98 7.69 -38.45 9.31
N THR A 99 7.06 -39.59 9.53
CA THR A 99 5.66 -39.70 9.97
C THR A 99 5.40 -38.88 11.25
N SER A 100 6.34 -38.90 12.20
CA SER A 100 6.26 -38.11 13.45
C SER A 100 6.20 -36.59 13.18
N TYR A 101 7.03 -36.09 12.27
CA TYR A 101 7.00 -34.69 11.84
C TYR A 101 5.64 -34.33 11.21
N LEU A 102 5.11 -35.17 10.32
CA LEU A 102 3.80 -34.93 9.69
C LEU A 102 2.68 -34.84 10.72
N HIS A 103 2.63 -35.76 11.69
CA HIS A 103 1.65 -35.69 12.78
C HIS A 103 1.82 -34.43 13.64
N SER A 104 3.05 -33.96 13.86
CA SER A 104 3.30 -32.72 14.62
C SER A 104 2.75 -31.46 13.93
N LEU A 105 2.46 -31.51 12.63
CA LEU A 105 1.87 -30.40 11.88
C LEU A 105 0.35 -30.35 11.97
N ILE A 106 -0.33 -31.46 12.30
CA ILE A 106 -1.79 -31.54 12.34
C ILE A 106 -2.40 -30.50 13.29
N PRO A 107 -1.93 -30.33 14.55
CA PRO A 107 -2.49 -29.30 15.42
C PRO A 107 -2.35 -27.88 14.85
N LYS A 108 -1.25 -27.61 14.13
CA LYS A 108 -1.04 -26.30 13.48
C LYS A 108 -1.97 -26.12 12.29
N TYR A 109 -2.18 -27.16 11.49
CA TYR A 109 -3.16 -27.14 10.41
C TYR A 109 -4.56 -26.84 10.94
N MET A 110 -4.98 -27.53 12.01
CA MET A 110 -6.30 -27.34 12.61
C MET A 110 -6.48 -25.93 13.19
N ALA A 111 -5.41 -25.32 13.69
CA ALA A 111 -5.45 -23.96 14.24
C ALA A 111 -5.45 -22.86 13.17
N TYR A 112 -4.75 -23.05 12.05
CA TYR A 112 -4.42 -21.95 11.13
C TYR A 112 -4.88 -22.13 9.68
N VAL A 113 -5.13 -23.36 9.24
CA VAL A 113 -5.58 -23.67 7.87
C VAL A 113 -7.05 -24.06 7.87
N TYR A 114 -7.43 -25.00 8.73
CA TYR A 114 -8.79 -25.55 8.79
C TYR A 114 -9.90 -24.50 9.00
N PRO A 115 -9.74 -23.44 9.81
CA PRO A 115 -10.78 -22.43 9.99
C PRO A 115 -11.15 -21.66 8.70
N PHE A 116 -10.24 -21.62 7.73
CA PHE A 116 -10.43 -21.00 6.40
C PHE A 116 -10.51 -22.01 5.26
N ASN A 117 -10.32 -23.30 5.58
CA ASN A 117 -10.39 -24.41 4.65
C ASN A 117 -10.99 -25.64 5.35
N PRO A 118 -12.26 -25.55 5.81
CA PRO A 118 -12.85 -26.59 6.64
C PRO A 118 -13.30 -27.77 5.78
N ILE A 119 -12.35 -28.51 5.20
CA ILE A 119 -12.63 -29.64 4.28
C ILE A 119 -12.06 -30.94 4.81
N MET A 120 -10.78 -30.98 5.18
CA MET A 120 -10.09 -32.20 5.60
C MET A 120 -9.92 -32.20 7.12
N THR A 121 -10.47 -33.19 7.81
CA THR A 121 -10.35 -33.28 9.27
C THR A 121 -8.98 -33.84 9.68
N ASP A 122 -8.64 -33.72 10.97
CA ASP A 122 -7.44 -34.30 11.55
C ASP A 122 -7.39 -35.84 11.40
N GLU A 123 -8.53 -36.52 11.57
CA GLU A 123 -8.67 -37.96 11.34
C GLU A 123 -8.33 -38.35 9.89
N GLU A 124 -8.80 -37.57 8.90
CA GLU A 124 -8.57 -37.85 7.48
C GLU A 124 -7.15 -37.53 7.05
N ILE A 125 -6.54 -36.52 7.66
CA ILE A 125 -5.12 -36.22 7.46
C ILE A 125 -4.28 -37.36 8.05
N CYS A 126 -4.61 -37.84 9.26
CA CYS A 126 -3.96 -39.02 9.85
C CYS A 126 -4.10 -40.24 8.94
N GLN A 127 -5.29 -40.49 8.41
CA GLN A 127 -5.54 -41.60 7.48
C GLN A 127 -4.71 -41.45 6.20
N SER A 128 -4.60 -40.24 5.66
CA SER A 128 -3.81 -39.96 4.45
C SER A 128 -2.32 -40.16 4.69
N ILE A 129 -1.80 -39.76 5.86
CA ILE A 129 -0.42 -40.04 6.27
C ILE A 129 -0.19 -41.55 6.33
N GLY A 130 -1.12 -42.32 6.91
CA GLY A 130 -1.01 -43.79 6.97
C GLY A 130 -1.01 -44.48 5.60
N LYS A 131 -1.68 -43.89 4.60
CA LYS A 131 -1.80 -44.43 3.24
C LYS A 131 -0.75 -43.91 2.25
N MET A 132 0.06 -42.91 2.62
CA MET A 132 0.96 -42.24 1.68
C MET A 132 2.02 -43.16 1.05
N ALA A 133 2.38 -44.27 1.69
CA ALA A 133 3.34 -45.23 1.16
C ALA A 133 2.73 -46.14 0.07
N THR A 134 1.41 -46.34 0.11
CA THR A 134 0.69 -47.30 -0.75
C THR A 134 -0.20 -46.64 -1.79
N ASP A 135 -0.63 -45.40 -1.55
CA ASP A 135 -1.55 -44.67 -2.41
C ASP A 135 -0.96 -43.31 -2.82
N ARG A 136 -0.85 -43.12 -4.14
CA ARG A 136 -0.26 -41.95 -4.79
C ARG A 136 -1.06 -40.66 -4.58
N ASP A 137 -2.39 -40.73 -4.55
CA ASP A 137 -3.23 -39.55 -4.37
C ASP A 137 -3.17 -39.08 -2.89
N HIS A 138 -3.13 -40.02 -1.94
CA HIS A 138 -2.85 -39.69 -0.54
C HIS A 138 -1.43 -39.13 -0.34
N ALA A 139 -0.42 -39.69 -1.02
CA ALA A 139 0.94 -39.14 -0.97
C ALA A 139 0.98 -37.70 -1.50
N ALA A 140 0.40 -37.45 -2.68
CA ALA A 140 0.33 -36.12 -3.27
C ALA A 140 -0.37 -35.11 -2.33
N PHE A 141 -1.49 -35.52 -1.72
CA PHE A 141 -2.18 -34.72 -0.72
C PHE A 141 -1.29 -34.38 0.48
N VAL A 142 -0.58 -35.37 1.07
CA VAL A 142 0.26 -35.15 2.26
C VAL A 142 1.38 -34.14 1.98
N TYR A 143 2.01 -34.19 0.79
CA TYR A 143 3.01 -33.18 0.42
C TYR A 143 2.38 -31.78 0.26
N ALA A 144 1.21 -31.67 -0.37
CA ALA A 144 0.52 -30.39 -0.53
C ALA A 144 0.04 -29.82 0.82
N PHE A 145 -0.54 -30.66 1.68
CA PHE A 145 -0.89 -30.35 3.07
C PHE A 145 0.30 -29.82 3.86
N THR A 146 1.46 -30.48 3.73
CA THR A 146 2.69 -30.07 4.42
C THR A 146 3.12 -28.69 3.93
N GLY A 147 3.11 -28.46 2.62
CA GLY A 147 3.47 -27.16 2.03
C GLY A 147 2.61 -26.01 2.54
N VAL A 148 1.28 -26.16 2.47
CA VAL A 148 0.34 -25.13 2.95
C VAL A 148 0.46 -24.91 4.46
N THR A 149 0.61 -25.98 5.24
CA THR A 149 0.75 -25.84 6.70
C THR A 149 2.04 -25.10 7.06
N ILE A 150 3.16 -25.39 6.39
CA ILE A 150 4.42 -24.64 6.60
C ILE A 150 4.27 -23.18 6.16
N ASP A 151 3.57 -22.93 5.05
CA ASP A 151 3.35 -21.60 4.52
C ASP A 151 2.56 -20.69 5.48
N LEU A 152 1.57 -21.23 6.18
CA LEU A 152 0.73 -20.44 7.08
C LEU A 152 1.22 -20.43 8.54
N THR A 153 2.23 -21.25 8.91
CA THR A 153 2.59 -21.44 10.33
C THR A 153 4.03 -21.08 10.70
N GLN A 154 4.94 -20.92 9.73
CA GLN A 154 6.36 -20.63 10.01
C GLN A 154 6.73 -19.14 9.88
N SER A 155 5.98 -18.23 10.50
CA SER A 155 6.20 -16.77 10.40
C SER A 155 7.65 -16.30 10.70
N ASN A 156 8.41 -17.03 11.53
CA ASN A 156 9.72 -16.62 12.06
C ASN A 156 10.97 -17.18 11.34
N ALA A 157 10.83 -18.04 10.31
CA ALA A 157 11.96 -18.67 9.63
C ALA A 157 12.47 -17.86 8.41
N ALA A 158 13.74 -18.04 8.02
CA ALA A 158 14.36 -17.34 6.90
C ALA A 158 13.59 -17.59 5.58
N THR A 159 13.18 -16.51 4.90
CA THR A 159 12.27 -16.54 3.75
C THR A 159 12.71 -17.47 2.62
N SER A 160 14.01 -17.48 2.27
CA SER A 160 14.51 -18.26 1.13
C SER A 160 14.38 -19.77 1.34
N HIS A 161 14.77 -20.28 2.50
CA HIS A 161 14.71 -21.71 2.81
C HIS A 161 13.28 -22.22 2.84
N VAL A 162 12.35 -21.45 3.43
CA VAL A 162 10.94 -21.87 3.48
C VAL A 162 10.31 -21.83 2.10
N SER A 163 10.59 -20.82 1.27
CA SER A 163 10.09 -20.76 -0.10
C SER A 163 10.62 -21.90 -0.97
N GLU A 164 11.90 -22.25 -0.85
CA GLU A 164 12.48 -23.43 -1.51
C GLU A 164 11.80 -24.72 -1.06
N GLN A 165 11.61 -24.89 0.25
CA GLN A 165 10.93 -26.05 0.81
C GLN A 165 9.48 -26.16 0.32
N ILE A 166 8.70 -25.06 0.31
CA ILE A 166 7.32 -25.05 -0.20
C ILE A 166 7.31 -25.43 -1.69
N ASN A 167 8.24 -24.90 -2.48
CA ASN A 167 8.33 -25.22 -3.91
C ASN A 167 8.67 -26.70 -4.16
N GLU A 168 9.59 -27.28 -3.37
CA GLU A 168 9.91 -28.70 -3.43
C GLU A 168 8.71 -29.58 -3.04
N LEU A 169 8.01 -29.24 -1.96
CA LEU A 169 6.82 -29.96 -1.50
C LEU A 169 5.70 -29.91 -2.55
N ALA A 170 5.41 -28.74 -3.12
CA ALA A 170 4.43 -28.60 -4.19
C ALA A 170 4.85 -29.39 -5.45
N GLY A 171 6.13 -29.34 -5.83
CA GLY A 171 6.68 -30.12 -6.94
C GLY A 171 6.53 -31.63 -6.72
N ARG A 172 6.82 -32.12 -5.51
CA ARG A 172 6.62 -33.53 -5.13
C ARG A 172 5.15 -33.92 -5.16
N ALA A 173 4.25 -33.07 -4.65
CA ALA A 173 2.81 -33.31 -4.72
C ALA A 173 2.39 -33.55 -6.18
N ILE A 174 2.79 -32.68 -7.11
CA ILE A 174 2.46 -32.80 -8.54
C ILE A 174 2.99 -34.09 -9.16
N GLN A 175 4.25 -34.45 -8.89
CA GLN A 175 4.89 -35.66 -9.43
C GLN A 175 4.17 -36.94 -8.99
N LEU A 176 3.63 -36.95 -7.77
CA LEU A 176 2.99 -38.14 -7.20
C LEU A 176 1.55 -38.32 -7.66
N ARG A 177 0.86 -37.27 -8.14
CA ARG A 177 -0.54 -37.36 -8.58
C ARG A 177 -0.76 -38.49 -9.59
N THR A 178 -1.88 -39.19 -9.43
CA THR A 178 -2.27 -40.23 -10.37
C THR A 178 -2.66 -39.62 -11.72
N PRO A 179 -2.09 -40.09 -12.86
CA PRO A 179 -2.42 -39.58 -14.18
C PRO A 179 -3.91 -39.63 -14.50
N LEU A 180 -4.39 -38.65 -15.28
CA LEU A 180 -5.77 -38.63 -15.78
C LEU A 180 -5.90 -39.57 -16.98
N LEU A 181 -6.45 -40.76 -16.74
CA LEU A 181 -6.64 -41.83 -17.73
C LEU A 181 -8.12 -42.20 -17.85
N PRO A 182 -8.55 -42.95 -18.90
CA PRO A 182 -9.91 -43.46 -19.00
C PRO A 182 -10.36 -44.16 -17.71
N GLY A 183 -11.56 -43.82 -17.22
CA GLY A 183 -12.07 -44.29 -15.93
C GLY A 183 -11.74 -43.37 -14.74
N PHE A 184 -11.15 -42.20 -14.98
CA PHE A 184 -10.94 -41.17 -13.96
C PHE A 184 -12.22 -40.88 -13.15
N ARG A 185 -12.05 -40.77 -11.83
CA ARG A 185 -13.12 -40.36 -10.90
C ARG A 185 -12.66 -39.14 -10.09
N PRO A 186 -13.46 -38.07 -10.01
CA PRO A 186 -13.17 -36.95 -9.13
C PRO A 186 -13.32 -37.37 -7.67
N SER A 187 -12.55 -36.74 -6.78
CA SER A 187 -12.69 -36.89 -5.34
C SER A 187 -12.35 -35.59 -4.63
N ILE A 188 -12.87 -35.43 -3.41
CA ILE A 188 -12.54 -34.29 -2.54
C ILE A 188 -11.04 -34.22 -2.30
N LEU A 189 -10.39 -35.37 -2.02
CA LEU A 189 -8.94 -35.45 -1.80
C LEU A 189 -8.15 -34.86 -2.98
N ARG A 190 -8.49 -35.22 -4.22
CA ARG A 190 -7.80 -34.71 -5.42
C ARG A 190 -8.06 -33.22 -5.65
N ALA A 191 -9.30 -32.77 -5.44
CA ALA A 191 -9.67 -31.37 -5.60
C ALA A 191 -8.96 -30.49 -4.56
N VAL A 192 -8.97 -30.89 -3.28
CA VAL A 192 -8.26 -30.20 -2.21
C VAL A 192 -6.75 -30.20 -2.45
N THR A 193 -6.18 -31.31 -2.93
CA THR A 193 -4.76 -31.36 -3.31
C THR A 193 -4.43 -30.28 -4.34
N SER A 194 -5.26 -30.10 -5.36
CA SER A 194 -5.09 -29.03 -6.36
C SER A 194 -5.27 -27.63 -5.73
N VAL A 195 -6.21 -27.43 -4.81
CA VAL A 195 -6.33 -26.16 -4.05
C VAL A 195 -5.08 -25.87 -3.22
N TYR A 196 -4.50 -26.88 -2.54
CA TYR A 196 -3.31 -26.69 -1.72
C TYR A 196 -2.07 -26.41 -2.56
N ILE A 197 -1.91 -27.08 -3.70
CA ILE A 197 -0.87 -26.73 -4.67
C ILE A 197 -1.06 -25.29 -5.17
N GLN A 198 -2.30 -24.87 -5.44
CA GLN A 198 -2.59 -23.49 -5.80
C GLN A 198 -2.17 -22.51 -4.70
N MET A 199 -2.51 -22.77 -3.45
CA MET A 199 -2.12 -21.92 -2.31
C MET A 199 -0.60 -21.77 -2.21
N CYS A 200 0.15 -22.87 -2.33
CA CYS A 200 1.62 -22.85 -2.33
C CYS A 200 2.18 -21.95 -3.45
N TYR A 201 1.68 -22.09 -4.69
CA TYR A 201 2.20 -21.25 -5.78
C TYR A 201 1.77 -19.79 -5.68
N MET A 202 0.62 -19.52 -5.07
CA MET A 202 0.21 -18.14 -4.77
C MET A 202 1.18 -17.46 -3.80
N SER A 203 1.60 -18.14 -2.73
CA SER A 203 2.54 -17.55 -1.77
C SER A 203 3.96 -17.43 -2.31
N LEU A 204 4.35 -18.29 -3.25
CA LEU A 204 5.60 -18.19 -4.01
C LEU A 204 5.57 -17.12 -5.12
N GLY A 205 4.43 -16.46 -5.35
CA GLY A 205 4.27 -15.47 -6.42
C GLY A 205 4.15 -16.05 -7.83
N GLN A 206 3.97 -17.36 -7.97
CA GLN A 206 3.73 -18.04 -9.25
C GLN A 206 2.23 -18.06 -9.59
N TYR A 207 1.66 -16.87 -9.79
CA TYR A 207 0.21 -16.69 -9.92
C TYR A 207 -0.43 -17.43 -11.11
N ASP A 208 0.25 -17.49 -12.25
CA ASP A 208 -0.25 -18.20 -13.45
C ASP A 208 -0.40 -19.70 -13.17
N LEU A 209 0.56 -20.30 -12.44
CA LEU A 209 0.52 -21.70 -12.07
C LEU A 209 -0.52 -21.96 -10.98
N GLY A 210 -0.60 -21.07 -9.98
CA GLY A 210 -1.67 -21.09 -8.98
C GLY A 210 -3.06 -21.06 -9.64
N PHE A 211 -3.28 -20.19 -10.62
CA PHE A 211 -4.53 -20.10 -11.36
C PHE A 211 -4.86 -21.39 -12.12
N PHE A 212 -3.88 -22.05 -12.73
CA PHE A 212 -4.09 -23.34 -13.41
C PHE A 212 -4.60 -24.42 -12.43
N TYR A 213 -3.95 -24.56 -11.27
CA TYR A 213 -4.38 -25.55 -10.28
C TYR A 213 -5.72 -25.21 -9.63
N LEU A 214 -6.07 -23.93 -9.53
CA LEU A 214 -7.43 -23.52 -9.16
C LEU A 214 -8.46 -23.99 -10.19
N ARG A 215 -8.18 -23.79 -11.48
CA ARG A 215 -9.05 -24.22 -12.59
C ARG A 215 -9.23 -25.72 -12.62
N GLU A 216 -8.17 -26.46 -12.31
CA GLU A 216 -8.23 -27.90 -12.15
C GLU A 216 -9.15 -28.30 -10.99
N ALA A 217 -9.03 -27.67 -9.82
CA ALA A 217 -9.91 -27.92 -8.67
C ALA A 217 -11.38 -27.61 -8.98
N ILE A 218 -11.65 -26.46 -9.61
CA ILE A 218 -12.99 -26.06 -10.07
C ILE A 218 -13.57 -27.09 -11.05
N SER A 219 -12.74 -27.61 -11.95
CA SER A 219 -13.18 -28.67 -12.88
C SER A 219 -13.59 -29.93 -12.13
N MET A 220 -12.83 -30.34 -11.10
CA MET A 220 -13.21 -31.47 -10.26
C MET A 220 -14.49 -31.21 -9.46
N VAL A 221 -14.69 -29.99 -8.96
CA VAL A 221 -15.91 -29.56 -8.26
C VAL A 221 -17.15 -29.74 -9.14
N HIS A 222 -17.09 -29.34 -10.42
CA HIS A 222 -18.19 -29.60 -11.36
C HIS A 222 -18.41 -31.09 -11.60
N LEU A 223 -17.33 -31.87 -11.71
CA LEU A 223 -17.42 -33.32 -11.90
C LEU A 223 -17.96 -34.06 -10.66
N LEU A 224 -17.87 -33.47 -9.46
CA LEU A 224 -18.50 -33.99 -8.24
C LEU A 224 -20.02 -33.79 -8.21
N ARG A 225 -20.60 -33.09 -9.20
CA ARG A 225 -22.04 -32.87 -9.39
C ARG A 225 -22.77 -32.31 -8.16
N ILE A 226 -22.15 -31.33 -7.52
CA ILE A 226 -22.65 -30.71 -6.27
C ILE A 226 -23.98 -29.97 -6.50
N GLU A 227 -24.26 -29.54 -7.73
CA GLU A 227 -25.51 -28.90 -8.12
C GLU A 227 -26.64 -29.89 -8.42
N ASP A 228 -26.33 -31.18 -8.55
CA ASP A 228 -27.33 -32.21 -8.78
C ASP A 228 -27.99 -32.67 -7.46
N LYS A 229 -29.26 -32.30 -7.30
CA LYS A 229 -30.04 -32.61 -6.09
C LYS A 229 -30.17 -34.11 -5.83
N ALA A 230 -30.29 -34.95 -6.86
CA ALA A 230 -30.44 -36.39 -6.70
C ALA A 230 -29.11 -37.04 -6.27
N VAL A 231 -27.99 -36.61 -6.87
CA VAL A 231 -26.66 -37.05 -6.44
C VAL A 231 -26.40 -36.61 -5.00
N MET A 232 -26.64 -35.35 -4.67
CA MET A 232 -26.44 -34.86 -3.31
C MET A 232 -27.35 -35.59 -2.32
N ALA A 233 -28.64 -35.79 -2.61
CA ALA A 233 -29.54 -36.51 -1.70
C ALA A 233 -29.13 -37.97 -1.40
N SER A 234 -28.31 -38.59 -2.24
CA SER A 234 -27.80 -39.96 -2.02
C SER A 234 -26.60 -40.06 -1.08
N LEU A 235 -25.98 -38.92 -0.75
CA LEU A 235 -24.80 -38.84 0.11
C LEU A 235 -25.23 -38.58 1.57
N ASP A 236 -24.37 -38.96 2.52
CA ASP A 236 -24.57 -38.59 3.91
C ASP A 236 -24.37 -37.07 4.14
N LEU A 237 -24.86 -36.57 5.27
CA LEU A 237 -24.84 -35.14 5.57
C LEU A 237 -23.40 -34.57 5.57
N THR A 238 -22.45 -35.28 6.15
CA THR A 238 -21.06 -34.84 6.28
C THR A 238 -20.37 -34.72 4.92
N GLU A 239 -20.56 -35.69 4.03
CA GLU A 239 -20.02 -35.64 2.68
C GLU A 239 -20.68 -34.53 1.85
N ARG A 240 -22.00 -34.33 1.99
CA ARG A 240 -22.72 -33.24 1.30
C ARG A 240 -22.23 -31.87 1.74
N SER A 241 -22.22 -31.60 3.04
CA SER A 241 -21.79 -30.32 3.61
C SER A 241 -20.34 -30.02 3.22
N ARG A 242 -19.48 -31.05 3.22
CA ARG A 242 -18.07 -30.92 2.81
C ARG A 242 -17.91 -30.59 1.33
N ARG A 243 -18.67 -31.23 0.44
CA ARG A 243 -18.68 -30.87 -0.99
C ARG A 243 -19.13 -29.42 -1.18
N GLN A 244 -20.17 -28.99 -0.50
CA GLN A 244 -20.63 -27.60 -0.54
C GLN A 244 -19.54 -26.63 -0.04
N ARG A 245 -18.87 -26.93 1.08
CA ARG A 245 -17.72 -26.15 1.56
C ARG A 245 -16.59 -26.09 0.53
N LEU A 246 -16.28 -27.20 -0.15
CA LEU A 246 -15.24 -27.23 -1.20
C LEU A 246 -15.61 -26.38 -2.42
N TYR A 247 -16.89 -26.39 -2.83
CA TYR A 247 -17.38 -25.50 -3.89
C TYR A 247 -17.16 -24.03 -3.51
N TRP A 248 -17.59 -23.66 -2.30
CA TRP A 248 -17.44 -22.29 -1.80
C TRP A 248 -15.99 -21.87 -1.64
N LEU A 249 -15.11 -22.78 -1.20
CA LEU A 249 -13.67 -22.53 -1.14
C LEU A 249 -13.09 -22.20 -2.52
N CYS A 250 -13.43 -22.98 -3.54
CA CYS A 250 -13.01 -22.71 -4.91
C CYS A 250 -13.59 -21.39 -5.43
N PHE A 251 -14.84 -21.07 -5.09
CA PHE A 251 -15.48 -19.79 -5.41
C PHE A 251 -14.71 -18.61 -4.81
N ILE A 252 -14.42 -18.65 -3.50
CA ILE A 252 -13.68 -17.59 -2.80
C ILE A 252 -12.29 -17.38 -3.44
N HIS A 253 -11.55 -18.47 -3.67
CA HIS A 253 -10.23 -18.41 -4.30
C HIS A 253 -10.30 -17.85 -5.73
N GLU A 254 -11.32 -18.21 -6.52
CA GLU A 254 -11.50 -17.70 -7.88
C GLU A 254 -11.79 -16.21 -7.88
N ARG A 255 -12.68 -15.73 -7.00
CA ARG A 255 -13.02 -14.31 -6.90
C ARG A 255 -11.81 -13.48 -6.46
N PHE A 256 -11.03 -13.97 -5.50
CA PHE A 256 -9.77 -13.34 -5.13
C PHE A 256 -8.81 -13.24 -6.34
N MET A 257 -8.61 -14.34 -7.06
CA MET A 257 -7.76 -14.37 -8.25
C MET A 257 -8.26 -13.47 -9.38
N SER A 258 -9.57 -13.36 -9.54
CA SER A 258 -10.20 -12.53 -10.57
C SER A 258 -9.90 -11.06 -10.34
N ILE A 259 -9.94 -10.61 -9.08
CA ILE A 259 -9.60 -9.23 -8.73
C ILE A 259 -8.09 -9.00 -8.76
N PHE A 260 -7.32 -9.88 -8.11
CA PHE A 260 -5.90 -9.69 -7.89
C PHE A 260 -5.08 -9.84 -9.18
N HIS A 261 -5.42 -10.83 -10.01
CA HIS A 261 -4.68 -11.19 -11.22
C HIS A 261 -5.48 -10.95 -12.51
N PHE A 262 -6.57 -10.17 -12.43
CA PHE A 262 -7.42 -9.81 -13.59
C PHE A 262 -7.89 -11.03 -14.40
N SER A 263 -8.13 -12.14 -13.70
CA SER A 263 -8.57 -13.39 -14.32
C SER A 263 -10.10 -13.44 -14.46
N PRO A 264 -10.65 -14.18 -15.44
CA PRO A 264 -12.09 -14.40 -15.51
C PRO A 264 -12.57 -15.20 -14.30
N ALA A 265 -13.78 -14.90 -13.82
CA ALA A 265 -14.53 -15.76 -12.89
C ALA A 265 -15.55 -16.59 -13.69
N THR A 266 -15.54 -17.92 -13.54
CA THR A 266 -16.47 -18.81 -14.24
C THR A 266 -17.36 -19.61 -13.29
N LEU A 267 -16.99 -19.72 -12.02
CA LEU A 267 -17.79 -20.47 -11.05
C LEU A 267 -18.95 -19.58 -10.58
N SER A 268 -20.18 -20.02 -10.84
CA SER A 268 -21.38 -19.34 -10.38
C SER A 268 -21.49 -19.41 -8.84
N PRO A 269 -22.17 -18.47 -8.18
CA PRO A 269 -22.49 -18.64 -6.77
C PRO A 269 -23.40 -19.86 -6.61
N TYR A 270 -23.08 -20.72 -5.64
CA TYR A 270 -23.94 -21.85 -5.32
C TYR A 270 -25.25 -21.35 -4.69
N ALA A 271 -26.37 -22.01 -4.96
CA ALA A 271 -27.69 -21.51 -4.59
C ALA A 271 -27.95 -21.50 -3.07
N GLN A 272 -27.19 -22.26 -2.29
CA GLN A 272 -27.39 -22.46 -0.87
C GLN A 272 -26.07 -22.32 -0.11
N PHE A 273 -26.14 -21.87 1.14
CA PHE A 273 -24.99 -22.00 2.04
C PHE A 273 -24.73 -23.48 2.36
N PRO A 274 -23.52 -23.85 2.82
CA PRO A 274 -23.26 -25.21 3.29
C PRO A 274 -24.29 -25.62 4.34
N GLU A 275 -24.78 -26.86 4.24
CA GLU A 275 -25.64 -27.46 5.25
C GLU A 275 -24.89 -27.58 6.59
N ASP A 276 -25.63 -27.42 7.69
CA ASP A 276 -25.07 -27.52 9.04
C ASP A 276 -24.45 -28.91 9.26
N ASP A 277 -23.15 -28.91 9.57
CA ASP A 277 -22.38 -30.11 9.85
C ASP A 277 -22.09 -30.21 11.35
N PRO A 278 -22.69 -31.16 12.08
CA PRO A 278 -22.46 -31.32 13.51
C PRO A 278 -21.01 -31.65 13.88
N SER A 279 -20.20 -32.13 12.92
CA SER A 279 -18.78 -32.41 13.14
C SER A 279 -17.89 -31.17 13.03
N LEU A 280 -18.42 -30.03 12.56
CA LEU A 280 -17.71 -28.78 12.44
C LEU A 280 -17.95 -27.89 13.66
N ASP A 281 -16.87 -27.33 14.22
CA ASP A 281 -16.99 -26.35 15.31
C ASP A 281 -17.92 -25.19 14.91
N PRO A 282 -18.92 -24.81 15.75
CA PRO A 282 -19.86 -23.75 15.42
C PRO A 282 -19.19 -22.41 15.08
N SER A 283 -18.08 -22.05 15.73
CA SER A 283 -17.34 -20.81 15.45
C SER A 283 -16.67 -20.84 14.07
N ILE A 284 -16.20 -22.01 13.62
CA ILE A 284 -15.66 -22.20 12.27
C ILE A 284 -16.78 -22.13 11.26
N SER A 285 -17.92 -22.79 11.51
CA SER A 285 -19.10 -22.73 10.64
C SER A 285 -19.57 -21.28 10.45
N GLN A 286 -19.77 -20.54 11.55
CA GLN A 286 -20.17 -19.14 11.53
C GLN A 286 -19.18 -18.26 10.75
N GLY A 287 -17.88 -18.37 11.04
CA GLY A 287 -16.86 -17.61 10.32
C GLY A 287 -16.81 -17.96 8.83
N TRP A 288 -16.98 -19.23 8.46
CA TRP A 288 -17.02 -19.67 7.07
C TRP A 288 -18.18 -19.05 6.30
N ILE A 289 -19.37 -18.99 6.91
CA ILE A 289 -20.53 -18.28 6.34
C ILE A 289 -20.21 -16.80 6.11
N GLN A 290 -19.52 -16.14 7.04
CA GLN A 290 -19.14 -14.74 6.86
C GLN A 290 -18.13 -14.52 5.72
N VAL A 291 -17.20 -15.46 5.52
CA VAL A 291 -16.28 -15.42 4.37
C VAL A 291 -17.07 -15.55 3.07
N ILE A 292 -18.00 -16.50 2.98
CA ILE A 292 -18.87 -16.67 1.80
C ILE A 292 -19.67 -15.40 1.52
N LYS A 293 -20.39 -14.86 2.54
CA LYS A 293 -21.17 -13.62 2.43
C LYS A 293 -20.30 -12.46 1.92
N THR A 294 -19.07 -12.34 2.42
CA THR A 294 -18.15 -11.28 2.00
C THR A 294 -17.74 -11.41 0.54
N PHE A 295 -17.36 -12.61 0.08
CA PHE A 295 -16.96 -12.84 -1.31
C PHE A 295 -18.11 -12.89 -2.30
N LEU A 296 -19.36 -13.12 -1.85
CA LEU A 296 -20.56 -12.98 -2.68
C LEU A 296 -20.76 -11.56 -3.20
N LEU A 297 -20.27 -10.54 -2.48
CA LEU A 297 -20.32 -9.15 -2.92
C LEU A 297 -19.50 -8.90 -4.21
N LEU A 298 -18.51 -9.77 -4.50
CA LEU A 298 -17.76 -9.80 -5.76
C LEU A 298 -18.55 -10.51 -6.87
N GLU A 299 -19.77 -10.05 -7.10
CA GLU A 299 -20.69 -10.56 -8.11
C GLU A 299 -20.12 -10.37 -9.54
N PRO A 300 -20.66 -11.06 -10.56
CA PRO A 300 -20.16 -10.97 -11.94
C PRO A 300 -20.03 -9.53 -12.46
N THR A 301 -20.97 -8.65 -12.12
CA THR A 301 -20.92 -7.22 -12.48
C THR A 301 -19.75 -6.49 -11.81
N PHE A 302 -19.50 -6.73 -10.52
CA PHE A 302 -18.37 -6.12 -9.84
C PHE A 302 -17.04 -6.52 -10.51
N ILE A 303 -16.85 -7.81 -10.78
CA ILE A 303 -15.63 -8.31 -11.41
C ILE A 303 -15.49 -7.83 -12.85
N SER A 304 -16.58 -7.78 -13.63
CA SER A 304 -16.53 -7.30 -15.01
C SER A 304 -16.16 -5.82 -15.09
N LEU A 305 -16.69 -4.98 -14.19
CA LEU A 305 -16.30 -3.57 -14.07
C LEU A 305 -14.85 -3.43 -13.61
N TRP A 306 -14.40 -4.26 -12.66
CA TRP A 306 -13.03 -4.20 -12.17
C TRP A 306 -12.00 -4.56 -13.25
N THR A 307 -12.25 -5.67 -13.96
CA THR A 307 -11.33 -6.27 -14.95
C THR A 307 -11.48 -5.74 -16.36
N GLY A 308 -12.65 -5.20 -16.70
CA GLY A 308 -13.03 -4.76 -18.04
C GLY A 308 -13.30 -3.26 -18.13
N ASP A 309 -14.42 -2.92 -18.77
CA ASP A 309 -14.80 -1.52 -19.02
C ASP A 309 -15.49 -0.90 -17.79
N ARG A 310 -14.85 0.13 -17.23
CA ARG A 310 -15.34 0.87 -16.07
C ARG A 310 -16.33 1.97 -16.41
N SER A 311 -16.60 2.24 -17.69
CA SER A 311 -17.50 3.32 -18.13
C SER A 311 -18.93 3.20 -17.59
N GLN A 312 -19.34 1.98 -17.22
CA GLN A 312 -20.67 1.67 -16.68
C GLN A 312 -20.77 1.87 -15.16
N VAL A 313 -19.68 2.22 -14.47
CA VAL A 313 -19.71 2.52 -13.02
C VAL A 313 -20.50 3.82 -12.82
N THR A 314 -21.57 3.76 -12.04
CA THR A 314 -22.41 4.92 -11.72
C THR A 314 -22.36 5.27 -10.23
N VAL A 315 -22.72 6.51 -9.89
CA VAL A 315 -22.86 6.98 -8.51
C VAL A 315 -23.79 6.07 -7.70
N ALA A 316 -24.98 5.77 -8.23
CA ALA A 316 -25.97 4.94 -7.55
C ALA A 316 -25.45 3.52 -7.26
N TRP A 317 -24.73 2.92 -8.21
CA TRP A 317 -24.13 1.60 -8.04
C TRP A 317 -23.02 1.61 -6.97
N VAL A 318 -22.17 2.64 -6.97
CA VAL A 318 -21.11 2.79 -5.96
C VAL A 318 -21.71 2.96 -4.56
N GLU A 319 -22.71 3.82 -4.40
CA GLU A 319 -23.37 4.03 -3.11
C GLU A 319 -24.07 2.76 -2.61
N GLN A 320 -24.75 2.04 -3.51
CA GLN A 320 -25.37 0.75 -3.17
C GLN A 320 -24.33 -0.26 -2.67
N LYS A 321 -23.25 -0.48 -3.43
CA LYS A 321 -22.20 -1.43 -3.05
C LYS A 321 -21.46 -1.01 -1.79
N HIS A 322 -21.31 0.29 -1.55
CA HIS A 322 -20.75 0.78 -0.29
C HIS A 322 -21.65 0.45 0.90
N ARG A 323 -22.98 0.62 0.78
CA ARG A 323 -23.93 0.23 1.83
C ARG A 323 -23.90 -1.28 2.11
N GLU A 324 -23.80 -2.11 1.08
CA GLU A 324 -23.65 -3.57 1.25
C GLU A 324 -22.36 -3.94 2.01
N LEU A 325 -21.30 -3.14 1.86
CA LEU A 325 -20.04 -3.32 2.57
C LEU A 325 -20.03 -2.72 3.98
N ASP A 326 -20.95 -1.81 4.29
CA ASP A 326 -21.10 -1.05 5.55
C ASP A 326 -22.36 -1.53 6.32
N ASP A 327 -22.42 -2.85 6.50
CA ASP A 327 -23.52 -3.56 7.13
C ASP A 327 -23.25 -3.77 8.62
N GLU A 328 -24.02 -3.08 9.47
CA GLU A 328 -23.95 -3.15 10.94
C GLU A 328 -24.20 -4.56 11.49
N LEU A 329 -25.11 -5.33 10.86
CA LEU A 329 -25.40 -6.69 11.31
C LEU A 329 -24.18 -7.58 11.10
N TRP A 330 -23.51 -7.44 9.95
CA TRP A 330 -22.27 -8.14 9.69
C TRP A 330 -21.17 -7.77 10.69
N GLU A 331 -21.03 -6.48 11.05
CA GLU A 331 -20.03 -6.05 12.03
C GLU A 331 -20.26 -6.71 13.40
N LEU A 332 -21.52 -6.81 13.82
CA LEU A 332 -21.90 -7.51 15.05
C LEU A 332 -21.57 -9.01 14.96
N GLU A 333 -21.98 -9.68 13.88
CA GLU A 333 -21.70 -11.11 13.67
C GLU A 333 -20.19 -11.40 13.65
N VAL A 334 -19.39 -10.53 13.01
CA VAL A 334 -17.93 -10.68 12.94
C VAL A 334 -17.26 -10.44 14.28
N SER A 335 -17.76 -9.50 15.09
CA SER A 335 -17.19 -9.20 16.42
C SER A 335 -17.21 -10.38 17.38
N MET A 336 -18.07 -11.38 17.12
CA MET A 336 -18.19 -12.60 17.90
C MET A 336 -17.23 -13.71 17.46
N LEU A 337 -16.51 -13.52 16.35
CA LEU A 337 -15.57 -14.51 15.80
C LEU A 337 -14.19 -14.39 16.46
N SER A 338 -13.32 -15.37 16.20
CA SER A 338 -11.92 -15.30 16.65
C SER A 338 -11.16 -14.12 16.00
N ASP A 339 -10.15 -13.57 16.69
CA ASP A 339 -9.29 -12.51 16.16
C ASP A 339 -8.72 -12.83 14.76
N LEU A 340 -8.40 -14.11 14.52
CA LEU A 340 -7.90 -14.59 13.24
C LEU A 340 -8.97 -14.44 12.15
N GLN A 341 -10.20 -14.90 12.39
CA GLN A 341 -11.29 -14.74 11.43
C GLN A 341 -11.68 -13.27 11.22
N GLN A 342 -11.71 -12.48 12.30
CA GLN A 342 -11.94 -11.04 12.22
C GLN A 342 -10.89 -10.36 11.33
N ALA A 343 -9.61 -10.69 11.50
CA ALA A 343 -8.52 -10.11 10.72
C ALA A 343 -8.69 -10.34 9.21
N ASP A 344 -8.99 -11.57 8.78
CA ASP A 344 -9.23 -11.86 7.37
C ASP A 344 -10.45 -11.09 6.83
N LEU A 345 -11.56 -11.11 7.56
CA LEU A 345 -12.83 -10.53 7.13
C LEU A 345 -12.79 -9.00 7.05
N VAL A 346 -12.31 -8.33 8.11
CA VAL A 346 -12.25 -6.86 8.17
C VAL A 346 -11.25 -6.33 7.15
N VAL A 347 -10.05 -6.92 7.03
CA VAL A 347 -9.09 -6.51 6.00
C VAL A 347 -9.66 -6.72 4.60
N THR A 348 -10.36 -7.83 4.37
CA THR A 348 -11.00 -8.11 3.08
C THR A 348 -12.08 -7.09 2.72
N ARG A 349 -12.95 -6.70 3.66
CA ARG A 349 -13.96 -5.65 3.40
C ARG A 349 -13.32 -4.28 3.17
N GLN A 350 -12.29 -3.91 3.94
CA GLN A 350 -11.54 -2.67 3.73
C GLN A 350 -10.88 -2.63 2.35
N TRP A 351 -10.35 -3.77 1.89
CA TRP A 351 -9.83 -3.93 0.54
C TRP A 351 -10.94 -3.76 -0.51
N MET A 352 -12.10 -4.40 -0.36
CA MET A 352 -13.22 -4.23 -1.29
C MET A 352 -13.72 -2.78 -1.38
N ARG A 353 -13.80 -2.06 -0.25
CA ARG A 353 -14.13 -0.62 -0.24
C ARG A 353 -13.09 0.20 -1.00
N THR A 354 -11.81 -0.16 -0.89
CA THR A 354 -10.72 0.46 -1.65
C THR A 354 -10.87 0.22 -3.15
N LEU A 355 -11.17 -1.01 -3.59
CA LEU A 355 -11.41 -1.32 -5.00
C LEU A 355 -12.59 -0.53 -5.57
N LEU A 356 -13.69 -0.47 -4.82
CA LEU A 356 -14.89 0.27 -5.19
C LEU A 356 -14.59 1.77 -5.38
N TRP A 357 -13.82 2.34 -4.46
CA TRP A 357 -13.37 3.73 -4.55
C TRP A 357 -12.47 3.97 -5.77
N GLN A 358 -11.54 3.07 -6.06
CA GLN A 358 -10.69 3.19 -7.25
C GLN A 358 -11.50 3.15 -8.55
N MET A 359 -12.57 2.34 -8.61
CA MET A 359 -13.49 2.33 -9.75
C MET A 359 -14.23 3.66 -9.89
N ALA A 360 -14.73 4.22 -8.78
CA ALA A 360 -15.36 5.54 -8.76
C ALA A 360 -14.39 6.66 -9.18
N MET A 361 -13.14 6.61 -8.68
CA MET A 361 -12.07 7.55 -9.02
C MET A 361 -11.77 7.53 -10.53
N SER A 362 -11.67 6.33 -11.13
CA SER A 362 -11.36 6.19 -12.56
C SER A 362 -12.43 6.78 -13.49
N ASN A 363 -13.64 6.99 -12.97
CA ASN A 363 -14.76 7.64 -13.67
C ASN A 363 -15.02 9.08 -13.19
N CYS A 364 -14.11 9.67 -12.41
CA CYS A 364 -14.24 11.02 -11.87
C CYS A 364 -15.55 11.26 -11.09
N LEU A 365 -16.06 10.24 -10.40
CA LEU A 365 -17.32 10.32 -9.64
C LEU A 365 -17.12 10.89 -8.23
N LEU A 366 -15.87 11.10 -7.81
CA LEU A 366 -15.51 11.50 -6.46
C LEU A 366 -15.48 13.03 -6.30
N SER A 367 -15.78 13.50 -5.10
CA SER A 367 -15.76 14.94 -4.76
C SER A 367 -15.19 15.19 -3.36
N SER A 368 -14.54 16.33 -3.17
CA SER A 368 -14.12 16.82 -1.82
C SER A 368 -15.31 17.25 -0.97
N HIS A 369 -16.45 17.55 -1.58
CA HIS A 369 -17.69 17.97 -0.92
C HIS A 369 -18.83 16.98 -1.21
N ALA A 370 -18.50 15.69 -1.33
CA ALA A 370 -19.50 14.66 -1.57
C ALA A 370 -20.50 14.60 -0.40
N SER A 371 -21.80 14.63 -0.71
CA SER A 371 -22.85 14.44 0.30
C SER A 371 -22.83 13.03 0.90
N CYS A 372 -22.40 12.05 0.10
CA CYS A 372 -22.23 10.67 0.55
C CYS A 372 -20.75 10.40 0.91
N PRO A 373 -20.45 9.87 2.12
CA PRO A 373 -19.12 9.41 2.50
C PRO A 373 -18.44 8.49 1.48
N SER A 374 -19.19 7.62 0.80
CA SER A 374 -18.66 6.63 -0.14
C SER A 374 -17.98 7.23 -1.37
N LEU A 375 -18.35 8.46 -1.74
CA LEU A 375 -17.86 9.19 -2.92
C LEU A 375 -16.87 10.29 -2.56
N SER A 376 -16.42 10.34 -1.30
CA SER A 376 -15.42 11.31 -0.88
C SER A 376 -14.03 10.96 -1.42
N LEU A 377 -13.29 11.97 -1.87
CA LEU A 377 -11.87 11.83 -2.22
C LEU A 377 -11.00 11.41 -1.01
N GLU A 378 -11.44 11.69 0.22
CA GLU A 378 -10.72 11.39 1.45
C GLU A 378 -11.13 10.04 2.07
N MET A 379 -12.02 9.30 1.41
CA MET A 379 -12.52 8.01 1.91
C MET A 379 -11.38 7.04 2.28
N PRO A 380 -10.34 6.82 1.45
CA PRO A 380 -9.22 5.94 1.81
C PRO A 380 -8.48 6.35 3.08
N LEU A 381 -8.42 7.64 3.41
CA LEU A 381 -7.78 8.13 4.64
C LEU A 381 -8.59 7.74 5.88
N ARG A 382 -9.92 7.77 5.80
CA ARG A 382 -10.79 7.27 6.87
C ARG A 382 -10.67 5.76 7.04
N LEU A 383 -10.62 5.01 5.93
CA LEU A 383 -10.36 3.56 5.98
C LEU A 383 -9.02 3.25 6.64
N SER A 384 -7.98 4.05 6.36
CA SER A 384 -6.67 3.92 6.99
C SER A 384 -6.75 4.01 8.52
N CYS A 385 -7.45 5.02 9.03
CA CYS A 385 -7.64 5.21 10.47
C CYS A 385 -8.44 4.05 11.10
N GLN A 386 -9.54 3.64 10.47
CA GLN A 386 -10.34 2.49 10.93
C GLN A 386 -9.51 1.19 10.95
N LEU A 387 -8.73 0.96 9.88
CA LEU A 387 -7.87 -0.21 9.76
C LEU A 387 -6.78 -0.19 10.84
N ARG A 388 -6.16 0.96 11.10
CA ARG A 388 -5.19 1.10 12.19
C ARG A 388 -5.80 0.77 13.54
N GLN A 389 -6.95 1.37 13.88
CA GLN A 389 -7.65 1.11 15.14
C GLN A 389 -7.98 -0.36 15.35
N PHE A 390 -8.34 -1.06 14.27
CA PHE A 390 -8.58 -2.49 14.29
C PHE A 390 -7.29 -3.30 14.47
N LEU A 391 -6.27 -3.05 13.64
CA LEU A 391 -5.00 -3.79 13.68
C LEU A 391 -4.23 -3.57 14.99
N THR A 392 -4.44 -2.45 15.70
CA THR A 392 -3.86 -2.23 17.03
C THR A 392 -4.47 -3.11 18.12
N LYS A 393 -5.67 -3.66 17.91
CA LYS A 393 -6.36 -4.54 18.85
C LYS A 393 -5.97 -6.02 18.67
N ILE A 394 -5.36 -6.36 17.55
CA ILE A 394 -5.03 -7.74 17.17
C ILE A 394 -3.52 -7.95 17.25
N SER A 395 -3.09 -9.14 17.67
CA SER A 395 -1.67 -9.48 17.72
C SER A 395 -1.04 -9.48 16.32
N GLN A 396 0.19 -8.99 16.19
CA GLN A 396 0.91 -9.01 14.91
C GLN A 396 1.11 -10.43 14.38
N ASN A 397 1.30 -11.41 15.27
CA ASN A 397 1.43 -12.81 14.89
C ASN A 397 0.15 -13.34 14.22
N THR A 398 -1.03 -12.98 14.75
CA THR A 398 -2.33 -13.32 14.14
C THR A 398 -2.42 -12.78 12.72
N ILE A 399 -2.00 -11.53 12.48
CA ILE A 399 -2.04 -10.88 11.17
C ILE A 399 -1.07 -11.55 10.17
N GLN A 400 0.14 -11.91 10.61
CA GLN A 400 1.17 -12.50 9.76
C GLN A 400 0.85 -13.93 9.29
N ILE A 401 0.14 -14.70 10.12
CA ILE A 401 -0.20 -16.11 9.86
C ILE A 401 -1.11 -16.28 8.63
N HIS A 402 -1.91 -15.27 8.27
CA HIS A 402 -2.74 -15.31 7.06
C HIS A 402 -1.95 -15.27 5.74
N GLY A 403 -0.63 -15.07 5.82
CA GLY A 403 0.27 -15.21 4.68
C GLY A 403 0.03 -14.18 3.57
N SER A 404 0.14 -14.62 2.31
CA SER A 404 0.15 -13.74 1.12
C SER A 404 -1.18 -13.05 0.84
N SER A 405 -2.32 -13.60 1.27
CA SER A 405 -3.64 -13.02 0.93
C SER A 405 -3.89 -11.69 1.63
N ILE A 406 -3.75 -11.63 2.96
CA ILE A 406 -3.86 -10.38 3.72
C ILE A 406 -2.78 -9.40 3.28
N LEU A 407 -1.55 -9.87 3.08
CA LEU A 407 -0.46 -9.02 2.62
C LEU A 407 -0.80 -8.29 1.30
N SER A 408 -1.30 -9.03 0.30
CA SER A 408 -1.72 -8.45 -0.98
C SER A 408 -2.84 -7.41 -0.82
N LYS A 409 -3.83 -7.68 0.04
CA LYS A 409 -4.94 -6.76 0.33
C LYS A 409 -4.43 -5.48 1.01
N LEU A 410 -3.57 -5.61 2.03
CA LEU A 410 -2.97 -4.48 2.74
C LEU A 410 -2.06 -3.64 1.83
N LEU A 411 -1.31 -4.28 0.93
CA LEU A 411 -0.48 -3.58 -0.06
C LEU A 411 -1.31 -2.71 -1.00
N GLU A 412 -2.48 -3.18 -1.45
CA GLU A 412 -3.37 -2.39 -2.29
C GLU A 412 -3.97 -1.19 -1.52
N ILE A 413 -4.36 -1.43 -0.26
CA ILE A 413 -4.90 -0.40 0.65
C ILE A 413 -3.85 0.70 0.88
N ILE A 414 -2.65 0.36 1.37
CA ILE A 414 -1.60 1.36 1.66
C ILE A 414 -1.16 2.10 0.41
N ASN A 415 -1.09 1.43 -0.75
CA ASN A 415 -0.72 2.09 -1.99
C ASN A 415 -1.73 3.17 -2.37
N THR A 416 -3.03 2.86 -2.20
CA THR A 416 -4.11 3.81 -2.46
C THR A 416 -4.07 4.98 -1.49
N ILE A 417 -3.89 4.71 -0.20
CA ILE A 417 -3.77 5.75 0.84
C ILE A 417 -2.59 6.67 0.55
N ALA A 418 -1.42 6.09 0.25
CA ALA A 418 -0.22 6.87 -0.10
C ALA A 418 -0.45 7.75 -1.34
N ASP A 419 -1.16 7.25 -2.35
CA ASP A 419 -1.50 8.05 -3.54
C ASP A 419 -2.44 9.21 -3.19
N VAL A 420 -3.43 9.00 -2.31
CA VAL A 420 -4.31 10.07 -1.81
C VAL A 420 -3.52 11.08 -0.98
N VAL A 421 -2.58 10.65 -0.12
CA VAL A 421 -1.73 11.57 0.65
C VAL A 421 -0.76 12.35 -0.25
N LEU A 422 -0.28 11.76 -1.34
CA LEU A 422 0.64 12.42 -2.30
C LEU A 422 -0.05 13.41 -3.24
N HIS A 423 -1.32 13.17 -3.58
CA HIS A 423 -2.05 13.97 -4.58
C HIS A 423 -3.24 14.74 -4.00
N GLY A 424 -3.59 14.47 -2.75
CA GLY A 424 -4.72 15.09 -2.07
C GLY A 424 -4.52 16.58 -1.77
N PRO A 425 -5.63 17.27 -1.43
CA PRO A 425 -5.61 18.67 -1.06
C PRO A 425 -4.75 18.89 0.19
N GLN A 426 -4.15 20.08 0.31
CA GLN A 426 -3.42 20.44 1.51
C GLN A 426 -4.39 20.67 2.66
N VAL A 427 -4.12 19.99 3.78
CA VAL A 427 -4.89 20.08 5.02
C VAL A 427 -4.01 20.60 6.15
N THR A 428 -4.54 20.68 7.36
CA THR A 428 -3.81 21.15 8.54
C THR A 428 -2.57 20.29 8.79
N LEU A 429 -1.61 20.84 9.55
CA LEU A 429 -0.40 20.14 9.94
C LEU A 429 -0.72 18.87 10.75
N GLU A 430 -1.68 18.97 11.66
CA GLU A 430 -2.16 17.87 12.50
C GLU A 430 -2.77 16.74 11.67
N GLU A 431 -3.68 17.07 10.74
CA GLU A 431 -4.28 16.07 9.86
C GLU A 431 -3.24 15.41 8.94
N THR A 432 -2.30 16.19 8.42
CA THR A 432 -1.23 15.65 7.58
C THR A 432 -0.34 14.70 8.37
N THR A 433 -0.02 15.05 9.62
CA THR A 433 0.79 14.21 10.50
C THR A 433 0.08 12.91 10.82
N SER A 434 -1.20 12.97 11.20
CA SER A 434 -2.03 11.79 11.45
C SER A 434 -2.10 10.84 10.23
N ARG A 435 -2.31 11.40 9.03
CA ARG A 435 -2.31 10.64 7.76
C ARG A 435 -0.97 9.96 7.49
N ILE A 436 0.15 10.60 7.81
CA ILE A 436 1.50 10.02 7.66
C ILE A 436 1.72 8.92 8.70
N ASP A 437 1.33 9.14 9.95
CA ASP A 437 1.47 8.15 11.03
C ASP A 437 0.71 6.87 10.73
N ASP A 438 -0.48 6.96 10.12
CA ASP A 438 -1.23 5.78 9.68
C ASP A 438 -0.51 4.99 8.58
N ILE A 439 0.09 5.69 7.60
CA ILE A 439 0.88 5.04 6.55
C ILE A 439 2.12 4.37 7.15
N LEU A 440 2.81 5.04 8.08
CA LEU A 440 4.00 4.47 8.74
C LEU A 440 3.64 3.22 9.54
N PHE A 441 2.54 3.26 10.29
CA PHE A 441 2.02 2.10 11.01
C PHE A 441 1.72 0.93 10.04
N LEU A 442 0.96 1.17 8.97
CA LEU A 442 0.64 0.13 8.00
C LEU A 442 1.89 -0.39 7.28
N LYS A 443 2.87 0.49 7.01
CA LYS A 443 4.18 0.09 6.46
C LYS A 443 4.90 -0.86 7.40
N ASP A 444 4.93 -0.58 8.70
CA ASP A 444 5.57 -1.46 9.68
C ASP A 444 4.87 -2.84 9.76
N VAL A 445 3.54 -2.85 9.75
CA VAL A 445 2.76 -4.10 9.66
C VAL A 445 3.13 -4.88 8.39
N ILE A 446 3.09 -4.24 7.22
CA ILE A 446 3.38 -4.90 5.93
C ILE A 446 4.83 -5.38 5.85
N PHE A 447 5.79 -4.60 6.35
CA PHE A 447 7.22 -4.95 6.30
C PHE A 447 7.57 -6.06 7.28
N SER A 448 6.69 -6.35 8.23
CA SER A 448 6.81 -7.52 9.11
C SER A 448 6.47 -8.84 8.39
N PHE A 449 5.79 -8.81 7.24
CA PHE A 449 5.51 -10.04 6.48
C PHE A 449 6.74 -10.58 5.77
N ARG A 450 7.06 -11.85 6.03
CA ARG A 450 8.22 -12.55 5.46
C ARG A 450 8.21 -12.67 3.94
N ASN A 451 7.03 -12.79 3.34
CA ASN A 451 6.81 -13.01 1.91
C ASN A 451 6.56 -11.71 1.13
N LEU A 452 6.89 -10.55 1.72
CA LEU A 452 6.85 -9.28 1.03
C LEU A 452 7.82 -9.27 -0.15
N GLN A 453 7.26 -9.16 -1.36
CA GLN A 453 8.04 -9.07 -2.58
C GLN A 453 8.88 -7.79 -2.60
N GLN A 454 10.13 -7.92 -3.06
CA GLN A 454 11.09 -6.82 -3.10
C GLN A 454 10.61 -5.65 -3.98
N VAL A 455 9.84 -5.94 -5.03
CA VAL A 455 9.26 -4.91 -5.91
C VAL A 455 8.24 -4.07 -5.14
N SER A 456 7.28 -4.71 -4.46
CA SER A 456 6.27 -4.03 -3.63
C SER A 456 6.92 -3.20 -2.52
N LYS A 457 7.96 -3.75 -1.89
CA LYS A 457 8.77 -3.03 -0.88
C LYS A 457 9.41 -1.77 -1.46
N LYS A 458 10.03 -1.86 -2.65
CA LYS A 458 10.66 -0.73 -3.33
C LYS A 458 9.64 0.37 -3.69
N ILE A 459 8.50 0.00 -4.26
CA ILE A 459 7.42 0.95 -4.61
C ILE A 459 6.97 1.72 -3.38
N LEU A 460 6.76 1.03 -2.26
CA LEU A 460 6.31 1.67 -1.03
C LEU A 460 7.37 2.60 -0.43
N ILE A 461 8.65 2.21 -0.46
CA ILE A 461 9.78 3.05 -0.04
C ILE A 461 9.86 4.32 -0.91
N GLU A 462 9.73 4.19 -2.23
CA GLU A 462 9.73 5.33 -3.15
C GLU A 462 8.57 6.30 -2.86
N LYS A 463 7.36 5.78 -2.65
CA LYS A 463 6.20 6.60 -2.25
C LYS A 463 6.43 7.32 -0.93
N LEU A 464 7.00 6.64 0.07
CA LEU A 464 7.35 7.23 1.36
C LEU A 464 8.40 8.34 1.21
N HIS A 465 9.39 8.16 0.35
CA HIS A 465 10.35 9.21 0.04
C HIS A 465 9.67 10.44 -0.59
N LEU A 466 8.73 10.25 -1.51
CA LEU A 466 7.96 11.36 -2.08
C LEU A 466 7.08 12.07 -1.04
N ILE A 467 6.46 11.33 -0.11
CA ILE A 467 5.70 11.89 1.00
C ILE A 467 6.63 12.74 1.87
N ARG A 468 7.79 12.18 2.23
CA ARG A 468 8.84 12.88 2.99
C ARG A 468 9.32 14.16 2.31
N GLU A 469 9.54 14.15 1.00
CA GLU A 469 9.93 15.35 0.26
C GLU A 469 8.80 16.40 0.22
N ARG A 470 7.56 15.96 -0.02
CA ARG A 470 6.38 16.85 -0.04
C ARG A 470 6.14 17.50 1.33
N PHE A 471 6.40 16.77 2.41
CA PHE A 471 6.11 17.17 3.79
C PHE A 471 7.38 17.35 4.64
N ALA A 472 8.52 17.70 4.04
CA ALA A 472 9.82 17.79 4.72
C ALA A 472 9.86 18.75 5.93
N HIS A 473 8.91 19.69 6.01
CA HIS A 473 8.71 20.60 7.13
C HIS A 473 8.08 19.91 8.36
N ILE A 474 7.32 18.83 8.17
CA ILE A 474 6.64 18.06 9.22
C ILE A 474 7.61 17.07 9.88
N GLU A 475 8.48 16.42 9.12
CA GLU A 475 9.47 15.50 9.71
C GLU A 475 10.49 16.20 10.60
N ARG A 476 10.90 17.42 10.26
CA ARG A 476 11.79 18.22 11.13
C ARG A 476 11.11 18.62 12.43
N PHE A 477 9.78 18.66 12.45
CA PHE A 477 8.97 18.97 13.63
C PHE A 477 8.84 17.75 14.56
N ASN A 478 8.53 16.56 14.02
CA ASN A 478 8.40 15.33 14.82
C ASN A 478 9.73 14.76 15.36
N GLN A 479 10.88 15.19 14.84
CA GLN A 479 12.20 14.74 15.31
C GLN A 479 12.66 15.43 16.61
N ARG A 480 11.94 16.44 17.09
CA ARG A 480 12.28 17.21 18.30
C ARG A 480 11.08 17.31 19.26
N PRO A 481 10.99 16.39 20.24
CA PRO A 481 9.90 16.36 21.22
C PRO A 481 9.72 17.71 21.95
N ASP A 482 10.83 18.39 22.25
CA ASP A 482 10.88 19.72 22.86
C ASP A 482 10.23 20.81 21.99
N SER A 483 10.27 20.68 20.66
CA SER A 483 9.69 21.67 19.74
C SER A 483 8.18 21.47 19.60
N ARG A 484 7.71 20.22 19.74
CA ARG A 484 6.30 19.88 19.74
C ARG A 484 5.60 20.31 21.04
N GLU A 485 6.17 19.94 22.19
CA GLU A 485 5.64 20.32 23.51
C GLU A 485 5.51 21.84 23.64
N ARG A 486 6.56 22.59 23.22
CA ARG A 486 6.52 24.07 23.23
C ARG A 486 5.44 24.68 22.33
N LEU A 487 5.17 24.09 21.16
CA LEU A 487 4.14 24.61 20.25
C LEU A 487 2.73 24.32 20.74
N GLU A 488 2.50 23.17 21.38
CA GLU A 488 1.22 22.80 22.01
C GLU A 488 0.89 23.72 23.20
N THR A 489 1.90 24.33 23.84
CA THR A 489 1.73 25.27 24.96
C THR A 489 1.72 26.75 24.58
N VAL A 490 1.79 27.11 23.28
CA VAL A 490 1.78 28.52 22.86
C VAL A 490 0.41 29.13 23.05
N THR A 491 0.33 30.19 23.86
CA THR A 491 -0.92 30.90 24.13
C THR A 491 -1.08 32.20 23.33
N ASP A 492 0.03 32.72 22.77
CA ASP A 492 0.05 34.00 22.04
C ASP A 492 0.35 33.82 20.55
N LEU A 493 -0.54 34.32 19.69
CA LEU A 493 -0.45 34.23 18.22
C LEU A 493 0.78 34.97 17.62
N SER A 494 1.34 35.94 18.33
CA SER A 494 2.56 36.66 17.95
C SER A 494 3.84 35.94 18.38
N TYR A 495 3.72 34.82 19.11
CA TYR A 495 4.82 34.09 19.76
C TYR A 495 5.60 34.94 20.79
N ILE A 496 5.05 36.08 21.18
CA ILE A 496 5.56 36.95 22.23
C ILE A 496 4.70 36.70 23.48
N GLY A 497 4.88 35.54 24.10
CA GLY A 497 4.14 35.07 25.27
C GLY A 497 4.56 33.64 25.64
N SER A 498 3.88 33.02 26.61
CA SER A 498 4.21 31.66 27.06
C SER A 498 4.21 30.66 25.89
N PRO A 499 5.20 29.74 25.81
CA PRO A 499 6.28 29.46 26.77
C PRO A 499 7.58 30.27 26.53
N TYR A 500 7.58 31.24 25.61
CA TYR A 500 8.79 31.94 25.18
C TYR A 500 9.18 33.12 26.07
N PHE A 501 8.17 33.80 26.61
CA PHE A 501 8.31 34.98 27.46
C PHE A 501 7.25 34.92 28.55
N ASP A 502 7.59 35.36 29.75
CA ASP A 502 6.59 35.58 30.79
C ASP A 502 5.68 36.79 30.45
N ASP A 503 4.65 37.01 31.26
CA ASP A 503 3.66 38.07 31.00
C ASP A 503 4.27 39.48 31.08
N ASP A 504 5.27 39.70 31.94
CA ASP A 504 5.93 40.99 32.11
C ASP A 504 6.86 41.27 30.91
N GLU A 505 7.67 40.28 30.52
CA GLU A 505 8.53 40.32 29.34
C GLU A 505 7.72 40.50 28.06
N SER A 506 6.63 39.72 27.90
CA SER A 506 5.73 39.83 26.76
C SER A 506 5.15 41.24 26.64
N THR A 507 4.68 41.80 27.75
CA THR A 507 4.11 43.14 27.82
C THR A 507 5.15 44.20 27.46
N ALA A 508 6.37 44.09 28.00
CA ALA A 508 7.46 45.01 27.70
C ALA A 508 7.87 44.96 26.21
N ILE A 509 8.01 43.75 25.64
CA ILE A 509 8.37 43.56 24.23
C ILE A 509 7.28 44.13 23.32
N LYS A 510 6.01 43.81 23.57
CA LYS A 510 4.87 44.31 22.78
C LYS A 510 4.73 45.83 22.81
N ASN A 511 5.02 46.46 23.94
CA ASN A 511 4.93 47.90 24.12
C ASN A 511 6.17 48.67 23.65
N THR A 512 7.23 47.98 23.21
CA THR A 512 8.44 48.63 22.71
C THR A 512 8.11 49.49 21.49
N VAL A 513 8.48 50.78 21.55
CA VAL A 513 8.19 51.73 20.48
C VAL A 513 9.27 51.70 19.41
N VAL A 514 8.89 51.36 18.19
CA VAL A 514 9.76 51.34 17.01
C VAL A 514 9.15 52.27 15.95
N HIS A 515 9.89 53.29 15.54
CA HIS A 515 9.44 54.29 14.57
C HIS A 515 8.06 54.92 14.90
N GLY A 516 7.78 55.16 16.18
CA GLY A 516 6.58 55.87 16.64
C GLY A 516 5.33 55.00 16.81
N LYS A 517 5.43 53.67 16.67
CA LYS A 517 4.36 52.70 16.98
C LYS A 517 4.86 51.62 17.92
N THR A 518 3.99 51.00 18.69
CA THR A 518 4.38 49.84 19.49
C THR A 518 4.64 48.63 18.59
N LEU A 519 5.49 47.71 19.03
CA LEU A 519 5.77 46.49 18.28
C LEU A 519 4.49 45.68 18.02
N ALA A 520 3.57 45.63 19.00
CA ALA A 520 2.25 45.01 18.82
C ALA A 520 1.48 45.64 17.64
N GLN A 521 1.42 46.98 17.57
CA GLN A 521 0.75 47.69 16.47
C GLN A 521 1.42 47.43 15.12
N ILE A 522 2.76 47.32 15.08
CA ILE A 522 3.50 47.01 13.85
C ILE A 522 3.19 45.59 13.38
N ILE A 523 3.22 44.61 14.30
CA ILE A 523 2.91 43.21 14.00
C ILE A 523 1.48 43.09 13.46
N GLU A 524 0.52 43.68 14.15
CA GLU A 524 -0.90 43.66 13.76
C GLU A 524 -1.11 44.28 12.38
N GLN A 525 -0.59 45.49 12.16
CA GLN A 525 -0.78 46.21 10.89
C GLN A 525 -0.12 45.49 9.70
N GLU A 526 1.10 44.96 9.86
CA GLU A 526 1.81 44.26 8.80
C GLU A 526 1.18 42.89 8.50
N LEU A 527 0.75 42.15 9.53
CA LEU A 527 0.01 40.91 9.34
C LEU A 527 -1.33 41.15 8.64
N GLN A 528 -2.07 42.20 9.03
CA GLN A 528 -3.33 42.58 8.38
C GLN A 528 -3.11 42.97 6.91
N THR A 529 -2.08 43.78 6.62
CA THR A 529 -1.72 44.16 5.25
C THR A 529 -1.33 42.94 4.40
N ARG A 530 -0.59 41.98 4.98
CA ARG A 530 -0.24 40.72 4.33
C ARG A 530 -1.44 39.82 4.12
N LEU A 531 -2.36 39.77 5.08
CA LEU A 531 -3.61 39.02 5.01
C LEU A 531 -4.51 39.57 3.90
N GLU A 532 -4.67 40.88 3.79
CA GLU A 532 -5.45 41.53 2.73
C GLU A 532 -4.84 41.29 1.34
N ARG A 533 -3.51 41.45 1.20
CA ARG A 533 -2.79 41.12 -0.04
C ARG A 533 -2.94 39.65 -0.41
N ARG A 534 -2.93 38.75 0.57
CA ARG A 534 -3.15 37.32 0.36
C ARG A 534 -4.58 37.01 0.00
N ASN A 535 -5.59 37.56 0.68
CA ASN A 535 -7.00 37.34 0.36
C ASN A 535 -7.30 37.77 -1.07
N LYS A 536 -6.70 38.88 -1.52
CA LYS A 536 -6.77 39.30 -2.93
C LYS A 536 -6.11 38.29 -3.89
N LYS A 537 -4.92 37.78 -3.57
CA LYS A 537 -4.21 36.75 -4.37
C LYS A 537 -4.82 35.33 -4.26
N ARG A 538 -5.54 35.04 -3.19
CA ARG A 538 -6.18 33.74 -2.88
C ARG A 538 -7.40 33.51 -3.75
N VAL A 539 -8.18 34.56 -3.99
CA VAL A 539 -9.26 34.56 -4.98
C VAL A 539 -8.72 34.23 -6.38
N ASP A 540 -7.51 34.69 -6.70
CA ASP A 540 -6.93 34.50 -8.03
C ASP A 540 -6.20 33.16 -8.21
N ASN A 541 -5.56 32.61 -7.16
CA ASN A 541 -4.61 31.48 -7.29
C ASN A 541 -4.93 30.23 -6.45
N GLY A 542 -5.94 30.24 -5.59
CA GLY A 542 -6.38 29.05 -4.82
C GLY A 542 -5.38 28.50 -3.77
N ASP A 543 -4.39 29.28 -3.33
CA ASP A 543 -3.38 28.88 -2.32
C ASP A 543 -3.72 29.45 -0.92
N PHE A 544 -4.19 28.58 -0.02
CA PHE A 544 -4.71 28.97 1.30
C PHE A 544 -3.75 28.75 2.47
N ARG A 545 -2.48 28.40 2.22
CA ARG A 545 -1.48 28.19 3.28
C ARG A 545 -1.38 29.41 4.22
N VAL A 546 -1.39 29.17 5.53
CA VAL A 546 -1.07 30.15 6.59
C VAL A 546 -0.08 29.49 7.55
N CYS A 547 1.06 30.14 7.77
CA CYS A 547 1.99 29.77 8.84
C CYS A 547 2.37 31.07 9.55
N ALA A 548 1.80 31.30 10.73
CA ALA A 548 1.98 32.52 11.51
C ALA A 548 3.46 32.83 11.75
N ALA A 549 4.28 31.81 12.06
CA ALA A 549 5.72 31.96 12.26
C ALA A 549 6.49 32.46 11.02
N HIS A 550 6.15 31.96 9.82
CA HIS A 550 6.80 32.38 8.57
C HIS A 550 6.46 33.84 8.21
N ASP A 551 5.31 34.34 8.66
CA ASP A 551 4.87 35.70 8.39
C ASP A 551 5.37 36.72 9.40
N LEU A 552 5.60 36.28 10.65
CA LEU A 552 6.17 37.09 11.72
C LEU A 552 7.66 37.32 11.55
N ALA A 553 8.43 36.32 11.09
CA ALA A 553 9.89 36.43 11.04
C ALA A 553 10.40 37.63 10.21
N PRO A 554 9.86 37.95 9.02
CA PRO A 554 10.24 39.14 8.27
C PRO A 554 9.89 40.46 8.97
N ILE A 555 8.79 40.49 9.73
CA ILE A 555 8.35 41.67 10.48
C ILE A 555 9.36 41.93 11.60
N LEU A 556 9.60 40.92 12.43
CA LEU A 556 10.58 41.00 13.54
C LEU A 556 11.99 41.31 13.04
N ALA A 557 12.43 40.69 11.95
CA ALA A 557 13.73 40.96 11.36
C ALA A 557 13.86 42.43 10.89
N THR A 558 12.81 43.00 10.31
CA THR A 558 12.81 44.40 9.89
C THR A 558 12.84 45.33 11.09
N THR A 559 12.00 45.06 12.10
CA THR A 559 11.96 45.82 13.37
C THR A 559 13.30 45.79 14.10
N LEU A 560 13.96 44.63 14.15
CA LEU A 560 15.24 44.42 14.85
C LEU A 560 16.46 44.76 13.97
N GLY A 561 16.27 45.30 12.76
CA GLY A 561 17.37 45.64 11.84
C GLY A 561 18.21 44.42 11.41
N THR A 562 17.66 43.22 11.48
CA THR A 562 18.35 41.96 11.27
C THR A 562 18.13 41.42 9.85
N ASN A 563 19.20 40.98 9.18
CA ASN A 563 19.10 40.38 7.85
C ASN A 563 18.98 38.86 7.96
N LEU A 564 17.78 38.31 7.76
CA LEU A 564 17.51 36.87 7.84
C LEU A 564 18.42 36.01 6.94
N LYS A 565 18.80 36.50 5.76
CA LYS A 565 19.69 35.76 4.84
C LYS A 565 21.15 35.71 5.33
N GLN A 566 21.55 36.68 6.15
CA GLN A 566 22.87 36.66 6.79
C GLN A 566 22.84 35.81 8.05
N LEU A 567 21.74 35.89 8.82
CA LEU A 567 21.50 35.06 10.00
C LEU A 567 21.49 33.56 9.67
N ASP A 568 20.83 33.18 8.58
CA ASP A 568 20.81 31.79 8.09
C ASP A 568 22.18 31.27 7.62
N LYS A 569 23.19 32.15 7.47
CA LYS A 569 24.56 31.79 7.11
C LYS A 569 25.53 31.88 8.29
N ASP A 570 25.07 32.37 9.44
CA ASP A 570 25.88 32.48 10.64
C ASP A 570 25.98 31.10 11.31
N LYS A 571 27.10 30.42 11.08
CA LYS A 571 27.36 29.09 11.65
C LYS A 571 27.37 29.11 13.18
N ARG A 572 27.81 30.20 13.82
CA ARG A 572 27.87 30.31 15.29
C ARG A 572 26.46 30.39 15.85
N PHE A 573 25.61 31.23 15.26
CA PHE A 573 24.19 31.33 15.60
C PHE A 573 23.46 29.99 15.41
N LEU A 574 23.62 29.35 14.24
CA LEU A 574 22.97 28.07 13.94
C LEU A 574 23.43 26.95 14.86
N LEU A 575 24.72 26.86 15.17
CA LEU A 575 25.24 25.86 16.12
C LEU A 575 24.69 26.08 17.53
N LEU A 576 24.57 27.35 17.95
CA LEU A 576 24.10 27.71 19.28
C LEU A 576 22.62 27.39 19.45
N ILE A 577 21.77 27.72 18.45
CA ILE A 577 20.36 27.32 18.43
C ILE A 577 20.19 25.80 18.32
N ASN A 578 20.97 25.13 17.47
CA ASN A 578 20.84 23.69 17.29
C ASN A 578 21.26 22.90 18.53
N SER A 579 22.24 23.39 19.29
CA SER A 579 22.74 22.68 20.49
C SER A 579 21.99 23.03 21.77
N ARG A 580 21.43 24.24 21.90
CA ARG A 580 20.83 24.71 23.16
C ARG A 580 19.40 25.25 23.06
N GLY A 581 18.84 25.30 21.85
CA GLY A 581 17.50 25.84 21.65
C GLY A 581 17.45 27.33 22.01
N LEU A 582 16.58 27.69 22.95
CA LEU A 582 16.39 29.07 23.43
C LEU A 582 17.12 29.37 24.75
N ASP A 583 17.66 28.37 25.43
CA ASP A 583 18.39 28.55 26.69
C ASP A 583 19.89 28.74 26.43
N LEU A 584 20.30 30.00 26.28
CA LEU A 584 21.65 30.35 25.85
C LEU A 584 22.68 30.25 27.00
N GLY A 585 22.23 30.23 28.26
CA GLY A 585 23.09 30.32 29.46
C GLY A 585 24.09 31.50 29.37
N ASP A 586 25.35 31.27 29.74
CA ASP A 586 26.41 32.30 29.71
C ASP A 586 26.97 32.60 28.31
N ASN A 587 26.56 31.86 27.27
CA ASN A 587 27.09 32.05 25.92
C ASN A 587 26.37 33.19 25.20
N LYS A 588 27.05 34.33 25.05
CA LYS A 588 26.53 35.48 24.31
C LYS A 588 26.80 35.35 22.81
N TRP A 589 25.74 35.44 22.01
CA TRP A 589 25.84 35.75 20.59
C TRP A 589 25.88 37.27 20.44
N GLU A 590 26.96 37.80 19.86
CA GLU A 590 27.23 39.25 19.78
C GLU A 590 26.57 39.93 18.56
N GLY A 591 25.63 39.23 17.91
CA GLY A 591 24.94 39.71 16.72
C GLY A 591 25.66 39.36 15.41
N LEU A 592 25.04 39.79 14.30
CA LEU A 592 25.62 39.65 12.97
C LEU A 592 26.78 40.63 12.78
N ALA A 593 27.88 40.16 12.18
CA ALA A 593 29.01 41.02 11.83
C ALA A 593 28.54 42.18 10.93
N ALA A 594 28.66 43.41 11.42
CA ALA A 594 28.35 44.60 10.63
C ALA A 594 29.24 44.64 9.39
N LYS A 595 28.65 44.68 8.18
CA LYS A 595 29.42 44.99 6.97
C LYS A 595 29.92 46.42 7.09
N SER A 596 31.20 46.61 7.40
CA SER A 596 31.84 47.92 7.27
C SER A 596 31.88 48.32 5.80
N PHE A 597 31.02 49.24 5.40
CA PHE A 597 31.17 49.96 4.13
C PHE A 597 32.22 51.06 4.29
N ALA A 598 33.44 50.70 4.70
CA ALA A 598 34.58 51.59 4.53
C ALA A 598 34.98 51.52 3.03
N PRO A 599 35.08 52.64 2.31
CA PRO A 599 35.55 52.62 0.94
C PRO A 599 36.99 52.11 0.97
N LYS A 600 37.24 50.95 0.34
CA LYS A 600 38.59 50.41 0.17
C LYS A 600 39.42 51.46 -0.57
N ASN A 601 40.37 52.08 0.12
CA ASN A 601 41.40 52.90 -0.49
C ASN A 601 42.05 52.09 -1.62
N LYS A 602 41.82 52.52 -2.87
CA LYS A 602 42.59 52.07 -4.02
C LYS A 602 44.05 52.45 -3.75
N ARG A 603 44.88 51.46 -3.41
CA ARG A 603 46.33 51.63 -3.48
C ARG A 603 46.70 51.97 -4.92
N LYS A 604 47.12 53.22 -5.15
CA LYS A 604 47.99 53.56 -6.28
C LYS A 604 49.36 52.94 -6.00
N ARG A 605 49.70 51.89 -6.73
CA ARG A 605 50.95 51.76 -7.48
C ARG A 605 50.85 50.55 -8.39
#